data_AF-A0A2D4KR41-F1
#
_entry.id   AF-A0A2D4KR41-F1
#
_cell.length_a   1.000
_cell.length_b   1.000
_cell.length_c   1.000
_cell.angle_alpha   90.00
_cell.angle_beta   90.00
_cell.angle_gamma   90.00
#
_symmetry.space_group_name_H-M   'P 1'
#
loop_
_entity.id
_entity.type
_entity.pdbx_description
1 polymer ?
#
loop_
_entity_poly.entity_id
_entity_poly.type
_entity_poly.pdbx_seq_one_letter_code
_entity_poly.pdbx_strand_id
1 'polypeptide(L)'
;MLGEILSAYEFMDNGCMKLVERHLKLTNPVAESPFYVLIETSGSNSTHDEEKLTHFLEHVMGSDLVVNGILASEGKKIKALWALRERITEALTRDGVVYKYDISLPVEKLYDLVTDMKVRLDTAAMNVVGYGHLGD
;
A
#
# COMPACT_ATOMS: atom_id res chain seq x y z
N MET A 1 -11.56 -14.32 -8.98
CA MET A 1 -10.20 -14.15 -8.43
C MET A 1 -9.30 -13.61 -9.55
N LEU A 2 -8.34 -12.75 -9.23
CA LEU A 2 -7.47 -12.11 -10.23
C LEU A 2 -6.54 -13.14 -10.90
N GLY A 3 -5.81 -13.94 -10.11
CA GLY A 3 -5.02 -15.06 -10.64
C GLY A 3 -3.87 -14.58 -11.51
N GLU A 4 -3.81 -15.06 -12.75
CA GLU A 4 -2.69 -14.85 -13.67
C GLU A 4 -2.47 -13.40 -14.10
N ILE A 5 -3.47 -12.54 -13.93
CA ILE A 5 -3.36 -11.12 -14.30
C ILE A 5 -2.79 -10.26 -13.18
N LEU A 6 -2.61 -10.79 -11.96
CA LEU A 6 -2.07 -10.01 -10.84
C LEU A 6 -0.58 -9.73 -11.08
N SER A 7 -0.21 -8.45 -11.17
CA SER A 7 1.18 -8.01 -11.39
C SER A 7 1.84 -7.40 -10.16
N ALA A 8 1.06 -6.81 -9.25
CA ALA A 8 1.59 -6.30 -7.99
C ALA A 8 0.56 -6.38 -6.85
N TYR A 9 1.05 -6.64 -5.63
CA TYR A 9 0.28 -6.56 -4.39
C TYR A 9 1.14 -5.89 -3.31
N GLU A 10 0.97 -4.58 -3.18
CA GLU A 10 1.73 -3.73 -2.29
C GLU A 10 0.90 -3.33 -1.07
N PHE A 11 1.53 -3.21 0.09
CA PHE A 11 0.88 -2.68 1.29
C PHE A 11 1.66 -1.50 1.87
N MET A 12 0.94 -0.61 2.55
CA MET A 12 1.51 0.46 3.36
C MET A 12 0.60 0.81 4.52
N ASP A 13 1.15 1.18 5.67
CA ASP A 13 0.37 1.67 6.80
C ASP A 13 0.04 3.17 6.72
N ASN A 14 -0.80 3.64 7.63
CA ASN A 14 -1.18 5.05 7.72
C ASN A 14 -0.02 5.99 8.04
N GLY A 15 1.03 5.51 8.70
CA GLY A 15 2.24 6.30 8.92
C GLY A 15 2.91 6.64 7.59
N CYS A 16 3.07 5.64 6.72
CA CYS A 16 3.58 5.84 5.36
C CYS A 16 2.75 6.85 4.57
N MET A 17 1.41 6.72 4.58
CA MET A 17 0.52 7.64 3.86
C MET A 17 0.68 9.09 4.36
N LYS A 18 0.66 9.29 5.69
CA LYS A 18 0.85 10.62 6.30
C LYS A 18 2.18 11.25 5.93
N LEU A 19 3.25 10.45 5.83
CA LEU A 19 4.57 10.94 5.44
C LEU A 19 4.60 11.44 4.00
N VAL A 20 4.03 10.69 3.05
CA VAL A 20 3.99 11.12 1.64
C VAL A 20 3.11 12.35 1.44
N GLU A 21 1.97 12.44 2.13
CA GLU A 21 1.12 13.63 2.11
C GLU A 21 1.85 14.85 2.69
N ARG A 22 2.48 14.69 3.86
CA ARG A 22 3.19 15.77 4.56
C ARG A 22 4.37 16.31 3.76
N HIS A 23 5.25 15.42 3.31
CA HIS A 23 6.58 15.78 2.79
C HIS A 23 6.64 15.92 1.28
N LEU A 24 5.75 15.22 0.56
CA LEU A 24 5.74 15.21 -0.90
C LEU A 24 4.50 15.87 -1.50
N LYS A 25 3.53 16.26 -0.66
CA LYS A 25 2.27 16.91 -1.08
C LYS A 25 1.47 16.06 -2.07
N LEU A 26 1.61 14.73 -1.98
CA LEU A 26 0.75 13.80 -2.68
C LEU A 26 -0.59 13.72 -1.93
N THR A 27 -1.67 13.38 -2.63
CA THR A 27 -3.01 13.33 -2.05
C THR A 27 -3.46 11.88 -1.94
N ASN A 28 -3.89 11.46 -0.74
CA ASN A 28 -4.58 10.19 -0.57
C ASN A 28 -5.96 10.26 -1.27
N PRO A 29 -6.21 9.41 -2.28
CA PRO A 29 -7.45 9.46 -3.06
C PRO A 29 -8.62 8.73 -2.38
N VAL A 30 -8.38 8.03 -1.27
CA VAL A 30 -9.40 7.30 -0.51
C VAL A 30 -9.52 7.86 0.91
N ALA A 31 -10.54 7.41 1.63
CA ALA A 31 -10.72 7.75 3.04
C ALA A 31 -9.55 7.26 3.88
N GLU A 32 -9.19 8.00 4.94
CA GLU A 32 -8.13 7.61 5.85
C GLU A 32 -8.42 6.23 6.45
N SER A 33 -7.43 5.35 6.38
CA SER A 33 -7.50 3.96 6.85
C SER A 33 -6.20 3.59 7.58
N PRO A 34 -6.23 2.63 8.53
CA PRO A 34 -5.01 2.14 9.17
C PRO A 34 -4.01 1.54 8.20
N PHE A 35 -4.51 0.95 7.12
CA PHE A 35 -3.74 0.29 6.07
C PHE A 35 -4.29 0.63 4.69
N TYR A 36 -3.41 0.58 3.70
CA TYR A 36 -3.73 0.74 2.29
C TYR A 36 -3.06 -0.39 1.51
N VAL A 37 -3.74 -0.86 0.47
CA VAL A 37 -3.22 -1.86 -0.47
C VAL A 37 -3.30 -1.29 -1.88
N LEU A 38 -2.22 -1.44 -2.63
CA LEU A 38 -2.18 -1.15 -4.07
C LEU A 38 -2.08 -2.48 -4.81
N ILE A 39 -3.07 -2.72 -5.66
CA ILE A 39 -3.14 -3.89 -6.53
C ILE A 39 -2.99 -3.41 -7.96
N GLU A 40 -2.11 -4.06 -8.72
CA GLU A 40 -1.99 -3.86 -10.16
C GLU A 40 -2.30 -5.16 -10.89
N THR A 41 -2.99 -5.04 -12.02
CA THR A 41 -3.22 -6.14 -12.94
C THR A 41 -2.66 -5.83 -14.32
N SER A 42 -2.00 -6.82 -14.93
CA SER A 42 -1.48 -6.77 -16.29
C SER A 42 -1.82 -8.07 -17.02
N GLY A 43 -2.70 -8.00 -18.02
CA GLY A 43 -3.06 -9.12 -18.87
C GLY A 43 -3.04 -8.77 -20.35
N SER A 44 -3.39 -9.75 -21.18
CA SER A 44 -3.33 -9.65 -22.64
C SER A 44 -4.69 -9.43 -23.30
N ASN A 45 -5.78 -9.45 -22.53
CA ASN A 45 -7.14 -9.23 -23.00
C ASN A 45 -7.88 -8.29 -22.05
N SER A 46 -8.04 -7.04 -22.48
CA SER A 46 -8.64 -5.98 -21.66
C SER A 46 -10.04 -6.32 -21.14
N THR A 47 -10.87 -7.01 -21.93
CA THR A 47 -12.24 -7.36 -21.53
C THR A 47 -12.23 -8.40 -20.41
N HIS A 48 -11.41 -9.46 -20.56
CA HIS A 48 -11.25 -10.49 -19.54
C HIS A 48 -10.67 -9.92 -18.25
N ASP A 49 -9.67 -9.04 -18.36
CA ASP A 49 -9.03 -8.41 -17.21
C ASP A 49 -10.01 -7.49 -16.45
N GLU A 50 -10.80 -6.70 -17.18
CA GLU A 50 -11.82 -5.82 -16.61
C GLU A 50 -12.94 -6.60 -15.92
N GLU A 51 -13.42 -7.70 -16.52
CA GLU A 51 -14.41 -8.59 -15.90
C GLU A 51 -13.89 -9.18 -14.58
N LYS A 52 -12.65 -9.69 -14.57
CA LYS A 52 -12.03 -10.24 -13.35
C LYS A 52 -11.84 -9.20 -12.27
N LEU A 53 -11.40 -8.00 -12.62
CA LEU A 53 -11.18 -6.91 -11.68
C LEU A 53 -12.51 -6.42 -11.10
N THR A 54 -13.55 -6.30 -11.93
CA THR A 54 -14.90 -5.93 -11.50
C THR A 54 -15.45 -6.94 -10.51
N HIS A 55 -15.41 -8.25 -10.82
CA HIS A 55 -15.87 -9.29 -9.90
C HIS A 55 -15.05 -9.32 -8.60
N PHE A 56 -13.75 -9.05 -8.66
CA PHE A 56 -12.92 -8.94 -7.47
C PHE A 56 -13.37 -7.77 -6.58
N LEU A 57 -13.54 -6.59 -7.16
CA LEU A 57 -13.99 -5.38 -6.45
C LEU A 57 -15.38 -5.55 -5.84
N GLU A 58 -16.34 -6.10 -6.60
CA GLU A 58 -17.68 -6.41 -6.09
C GLU A 58 -17.63 -7.33 -4.86
N HIS A 59 -16.79 -8.36 -4.92
CA HIS A 59 -16.62 -9.28 -3.80
C HIS A 59 -16.02 -8.60 -2.56
N VAL A 60 -14.92 -7.85 -2.72
CA VAL A 60 -14.25 -7.22 -1.56
C VAL A 60 -15.05 -6.06 -0.99
N MET A 61 -15.76 -5.29 -1.82
CA MET A 61 -16.62 -4.19 -1.38
C MET A 61 -17.94 -4.70 -0.76
N GLY A 62 -18.41 -5.88 -1.19
CA GLY A 62 -19.55 -6.58 -0.54
C GLY A 62 -19.16 -7.31 0.74
N SER A 63 -17.87 -7.36 1.06
CA SER A 63 -17.33 -7.88 2.32
C SER A 63 -16.89 -6.73 3.23
N ASP A 64 -16.72 -7.00 4.52
CA ASP A 64 -16.17 -6.00 5.47
C ASP A 64 -14.63 -5.89 5.42
N LEU A 65 -13.99 -6.43 4.37
CA LEU A 65 -12.53 -6.40 4.22
C LEU A 65 -11.99 -5.06 3.73
N VAL A 66 -12.78 -4.31 2.95
CA VAL A 66 -12.37 -3.03 2.34
C VAL A 66 -13.41 -1.96 2.66
N VAL A 67 -12.95 -0.86 3.24
CA VAL A 67 -13.84 0.27 3.61
C VAL A 67 -14.09 1.18 2.40
N ASN A 68 -13.07 1.41 1.58
CA ASN A 68 -13.12 2.29 0.42
C ASN A 68 -12.03 1.90 -0.58
N GLY A 69 -12.25 2.18 -1.86
CA GLY A 69 -11.30 1.90 -2.93
C GLY A 69 -11.54 2.79 -4.15
N ILE A 70 -10.50 2.97 -4.96
CA ILE A 70 -10.60 3.62 -6.26
C ILE A 70 -9.97 2.74 -7.33
N LEU A 71 -10.49 2.83 -8.55
CA LEU A 71 -9.96 2.14 -9.72
C LEU A 71 -9.42 3.16 -10.72
N ALA A 72 -8.26 2.85 -11.31
CA ALA A 72 -7.64 3.68 -12.34
C ALA A 72 -7.15 2.81 -13.51
N SER A 73 -7.62 3.13 -14.72
CA SER A 73 -7.15 2.55 -15.99
C SER A 73 -6.36 3.56 -16.85
N GLU A 74 -6.42 4.85 -16.50
CA GLU A 74 -5.71 5.91 -17.20
C GLU A 74 -4.26 6.03 -16.70
N GLY A 75 -3.28 6.03 -17.61
CA GLY A 75 -1.86 6.04 -17.26
C GLY A 75 -1.42 7.19 -16.33
N LYS A 76 -2.06 8.36 -16.40
CA LYS A 76 -1.78 9.48 -15.47
C LYS A 76 -2.24 9.17 -14.04
N LYS A 77 -3.42 8.58 -13.89
CA LYS A 77 -3.97 8.18 -12.58
C LYS A 77 -3.16 7.02 -12.01
N ILE A 78 -2.85 6.01 -12.82
CA ILE A 78 -1.99 4.87 -12.43
C ILE A 78 -0.66 5.37 -11.84
N LYS A 79 0.04 6.27 -12.55
CA LYS A 79 1.29 6.87 -12.06
C LYS A 79 1.11 7.64 -10.75
N ALA A 80 -0.03 8.33 -10.57
CA ALA A 80 -0.31 9.06 -9.33
C ALA A 80 -0.51 8.10 -8.15
N LEU A 81 -1.15 6.95 -8.36
CA LEU A 81 -1.31 5.91 -7.33
C LEU A 81 0.02 5.26 -6.97
N TRP A 82 0.79 4.86 -7.98
CA TRP A 82 2.12 4.31 -7.78
C TRP A 82 3.07 5.29 -7.07
N ALA A 83 2.96 6.58 -7.35
CA ALA A 83 3.77 7.59 -6.65
C ALA A 83 3.55 7.60 -5.12
N LEU A 84 2.37 7.24 -4.62
CA LEU A 84 2.12 7.10 -3.18
C LEU A 84 2.93 5.95 -2.57
N ARG A 85 3.12 4.84 -3.31
CA ARG A 85 3.88 3.65 -2.89
C ARG A 85 5.39 3.80 -3.10
N GLU A 86 5.79 4.23 -4.29
CA GLU A 86 7.21 4.26 -4.70
C GLU A 86 8.00 5.32 -3.94
N ARG A 87 7.35 6.42 -3.55
CA ARG A 87 8.03 7.57 -2.93
C ARG A 87 8.00 7.57 -1.41
N ILE A 88 7.55 6.49 -0.77
CA ILE A 88 7.58 6.35 0.70
C ILE A 88 9.01 6.53 1.23
N THR A 89 10.01 5.91 0.58
CA THR A 89 11.43 6.03 0.98
C THR A 89 11.93 7.48 0.91
N GLU A 90 11.49 8.25 -0.09
CA GLU A 90 11.81 9.67 -0.23
C GLU A 90 11.16 10.47 0.91
N ALA A 91 9.89 10.20 1.23
CA ALA A 91 9.18 10.86 2.31
C ALA A 91 9.82 10.58 3.68
N LEU A 92 10.25 9.35 3.94
CA LEU A 92 10.98 8.96 5.15
C LEU A 92 12.31 9.72 5.27
N THR A 93 13.05 9.85 4.17
CA THR A 93 14.33 10.57 4.16
C THR A 93 14.15 12.06 4.46
N ARG A 94 13.02 12.66 4.05
CA ARG A 94 12.67 14.05 4.40
C ARG A 94 12.20 14.22 5.84
N ASP A 95 11.75 13.13 6.46
CA ASP A 95 11.27 13.13 7.83
C ASP A 95 12.43 13.20 8.85
N GLY A 96 13.59 12.64 8.51
CA GLY A 96 14.78 12.72 9.35
C GLY A 96 15.76 11.58 9.07
N VAL A 97 16.48 11.16 10.12
CA VAL A 97 17.41 10.03 10.03
C VAL A 97 16.61 8.73 9.92
N VAL A 98 16.92 7.94 8.89
CA VAL A 98 16.20 6.70 8.59
C VAL A 98 17.04 5.48 8.96
N TYR A 99 16.50 4.63 9.84
CA TYR A 99 16.99 3.28 10.08
C TYR A 99 16.15 2.32 9.23
N LYS A 100 16.72 1.85 8.12
CA LYS A 100 16.00 1.02 7.14
C LYS A 100 16.38 -0.45 7.31
N TYR A 101 15.36 -1.31 7.35
CA TYR A 101 15.49 -2.76 7.39
C TYR A 101 14.70 -3.35 6.23
N ASP A 102 15.34 -4.27 5.50
CA ASP A 102 14.73 -5.03 4.42
C ASP A 102 14.76 -6.51 4.81
N ILE A 103 13.59 -7.10 5.02
CA ILE A 103 13.43 -8.39 5.71
C ILE A 103 12.30 -9.20 5.08
N SER A 104 12.46 -10.52 5.11
CA SER A 104 11.40 -11.47 4.75
C SER A 104 10.86 -12.14 6.01
N LEU A 105 9.54 -12.15 6.17
CA LEU A 105 8.83 -12.76 7.29
C LEU A 105 7.60 -13.51 6.75
N PRO A 106 7.06 -14.50 7.47
CA PRO A 106 5.74 -15.04 7.16
C PRO A 106 4.70 -13.92 7.11
N VAL A 107 3.81 -13.94 6.11
CA VAL A 107 2.85 -12.86 5.85
C VAL A 107 1.96 -12.58 7.05
N GLU A 108 1.61 -13.62 7.81
CA GLU A 108 0.78 -13.55 9.03
C GLU A 108 1.48 -12.83 10.19
N LYS A 109 2.80 -12.61 10.07
CA LYS A 109 3.69 -12.02 11.07
C LYS A 109 4.34 -10.73 10.61
N LEU A 110 4.11 -10.30 9.36
CA LEU A 110 4.83 -9.18 8.76
C LEU A 110 4.65 -7.88 9.56
N TYR A 111 3.42 -7.58 10.00
CA TYR A 111 3.14 -6.34 10.73
C TYR A 111 3.31 -6.44 12.25
N ASP A 112 3.49 -7.65 12.81
CA ASP A 112 3.77 -7.85 14.24
C ASP A 112 5.07 -7.11 14.63
N LEU A 113 6.10 -7.19 13.78
CA LEU A 113 7.37 -6.49 14.00
C LEU A 113 7.20 -4.97 14.14
N VAL A 114 6.38 -4.35 13.30
CA VAL A 114 6.15 -2.90 13.34
C VAL A 114 5.48 -2.52 14.66
N THR A 115 4.53 -3.34 15.11
CA THR A 115 3.83 -3.16 16.39
C THR A 115 4.79 -3.29 17.56
N ASP A 116 5.63 -4.33 17.58
CA ASP A 116 6.63 -4.55 18.62
C ASP A 116 7.66 -3.42 18.68
N MET A 117 8.11 -2.93 17.53
CA MET A 117 9.07 -1.83 17.44
C MET A 117 8.48 -0.49 17.91
N LYS A 118 7.19 -0.22 17.63
CA LYS A 118 6.49 0.95 18.19
C LYS A 118 6.49 0.91 19.71
N VAL A 119 6.17 -0.23 20.31
CA VAL A 119 6.17 -0.40 21.78
C VAL A 119 7.58 -0.30 22.36
N ARG A 120 8.55 -0.95 21.72
CA ARG A 120 9.94 -1.02 22.21
C ARG A 120 10.64 0.34 22.18
N LEU A 121 10.43 1.11 21.11
CA LEU A 121 11.11 2.40 20.94
C LEU A 121 10.34 3.53 21.60
N ASP A 122 9.00 3.46 21.68
CA ASP A 122 8.14 4.47 22.29
C ASP A 122 8.55 5.89 21.87
N THR A 123 8.99 6.74 22.80
CA THR A 123 9.41 8.12 22.51
C THR A 123 10.80 8.26 21.89
N ALA A 124 11.58 7.18 21.80
CA ALA A 124 12.92 7.20 21.21
C ALA A 124 12.90 7.26 19.68
N ALA A 125 11.77 6.89 19.05
CA ALA A 125 11.59 7.00 17.61
C ALA A 125 10.50 8.02 17.28
N MET A 126 10.79 8.89 16.31
CA MET A 126 9.77 9.84 15.83
C MET A 126 8.66 9.13 15.06
N ASN A 127 9.00 8.13 14.24
CA ASN A 127 8.06 7.30 13.48
C ASN A 127 8.61 5.88 13.37
N VAL A 128 7.70 4.91 13.39
CA VAL A 128 7.95 3.50 13.03
C VAL A 128 6.84 3.11 12.07
N VAL A 129 7.20 2.73 10.85
CA VAL A 129 6.25 2.45 9.77
C VAL A 129 6.56 1.13 9.08
N GLY A 130 5.52 0.50 8.53
CA GLY A 130 5.62 -0.70 7.69
C GLY A 130 5.03 -0.48 6.31
N TYR A 131 5.74 -0.96 5.29
CA TYR A 131 5.29 -1.02 3.90
C TYR A 131 6.14 -2.04 3.14
N GLY A 132 5.64 -2.54 2.03
CA GLY A 132 6.38 -3.47 1.18
C GLY A 132 5.50 -4.34 0.31
N HIS A 133 6.14 -5.36 -0.24
CA HIS A 133 5.54 -6.38 -1.10
C HIS A 133 4.87 -7.42 -0.20
N LEU A 134 3.53 -7.51 -0.21
CA LEU A 134 2.81 -8.50 0.61
C LEU A 134 2.61 -9.82 -0.14
N GLY A 135 2.75 -9.80 -1.47
CA GLY A 135 2.56 -10.96 -2.34
C GLY A 135 3.80 -11.84 -2.53
N ASP A 136 4.95 -11.43 -1.99
CA ASP A 136 6.25 -12.13 -2.08
C ASP A 136 6.46 -13.07 -0.88
#